data_AF-T1C4P1-F1
#
_entry.id   AF-T1C4P1-F1
#
_cell.length_a   1.000
_cell.length_b   1.000
_cell.length_c   1.000
_cell.angle_alpha   90.00
_cell.angle_beta   90.00
_cell.angle_gamma   90.00
#
_symmetry.space_group_name_H-M   'P 1'
#
loop_
_entity.id
_entity.type
_entity.pdbx_description
1 polymer ?
#
loop_
_entity_poly.entity_id
_entity_poly.type
_entity_poly.pdbx_seq_one_letter_code
_entity_poly.pdbx_strand_id
1 'polypeptide(L)'
;MTQRETSSQQGSPRASSDVAAKLKTYGKDIDCWPESWAGFPNLDVPVGERIVAEFTLFLLALISERRTQKTVNKYADYLWVLGGEIIRRTHFEERDRRLSGRALLLKYLHAQGGPLWNDARYEREHEAYDAVCARLYQFLTGGIEP
;
A
#
# COMPACT_ATOMS: atom_id res chain seq x y z
N MET A 1 -22.46 35.73 -29.56
CA MET A 1 -21.99 35.45 -28.19
C MET A 1 -21.62 33.97 -28.12
N THR A 2 -20.33 33.71 -27.98
CA THR A 2 -19.69 32.40 -27.89
C THR A 2 -19.95 31.81 -26.51
N GLN A 3 -20.44 30.57 -26.42
CA GLN A 3 -20.44 29.79 -25.17
C GLN A 3 -19.64 28.52 -25.44
N ARG A 4 -18.49 28.44 -24.77
CA ARG A 4 -17.58 27.29 -24.71
C ARG A 4 -17.93 26.42 -23.50
N GLU A 5 -17.81 25.12 -23.73
CA GLU A 5 -17.27 24.08 -22.85
C GLU A 5 -17.80 23.93 -21.41
N THR A 6 -18.38 22.75 -21.13
CA THR A 6 -17.89 21.88 -20.05
C THR A 6 -18.15 20.42 -20.43
N SER A 7 -17.14 19.75 -20.99
CA SER A 7 -17.10 18.28 -21.09
C SER A 7 -16.83 17.71 -19.71
N SER A 8 -17.88 17.23 -19.04
CA SER A 8 -17.74 16.43 -17.83
C SER A 8 -17.26 15.03 -18.22
N GLN A 9 -15.96 14.75 -18.04
CA GLN A 9 -15.47 13.38 -17.99
C GLN A 9 -15.94 12.74 -16.67
N GLN A 10 -17.06 12.03 -16.72
CA GLN A 10 -17.46 11.11 -15.66
C GLN A 10 -16.75 9.77 -15.89
N GLY A 11 -15.81 9.42 -15.01
CA GLY A 11 -15.22 8.09 -14.95
C GLY A 11 -16.30 7.03 -14.74
N SER A 12 -16.31 6.01 -15.61
CA SER A 12 -17.35 4.99 -15.65
C SER A 12 -17.33 4.07 -14.41
N PRO A 13 -18.46 3.80 -13.74
CA PRO A 13 -18.56 2.90 -12.58
C PRO A 13 -18.06 1.47 -12.85
N ARG A 14 -18.06 1.07 -14.13
CA ARG A 14 -17.62 -0.24 -14.60
C ARG A 14 -16.11 -0.44 -14.50
N ALA A 15 -15.33 0.63 -14.58
CA ALA A 15 -13.87 0.57 -14.43
C ALA A 15 -13.51 0.25 -12.97
N SER A 16 -14.15 0.90 -12.00
CA SER A 16 -13.91 0.64 -10.57
C SER A 16 -14.30 -0.78 -10.14
N SER A 17 -15.36 -1.37 -10.70
CA SER A 17 -15.74 -2.76 -10.37
C SER A 17 -14.76 -3.79 -10.95
N ASP A 18 -14.23 -3.54 -12.15
CA ASP A 18 -13.26 -4.43 -12.82
C ASP A 18 -11.89 -4.36 -12.13
N VAL A 19 -11.52 -3.18 -11.62
CA VAL A 19 -10.29 -2.95 -10.85
C VAL A 19 -10.38 -3.58 -9.44
N ALA A 20 -11.54 -3.52 -8.77
CA ALA A 20 -11.77 -4.22 -7.50
C ALA A 20 -11.80 -5.75 -7.65
N ALA A 21 -12.39 -6.29 -8.72
CA ALA A 21 -12.35 -7.72 -9.03
C ALA A 21 -10.92 -8.19 -9.35
N LYS A 22 -10.14 -7.34 -10.02
CA LYS A 22 -8.72 -7.54 -10.29
C LYS A 22 -7.89 -7.59 -9.02
N LEU A 23 -8.15 -6.72 -8.04
CA LEU A 23 -7.43 -6.71 -6.77
C LEU A 23 -7.47 -8.08 -6.07
N LYS A 24 -8.62 -8.76 -6.06
CA LYS A 24 -8.77 -10.12 -5.54
C LYS A 24 -7.92 -11.18 -6.26
N THR A 25 -7.47 -10.87 -7.47
CA THR A 25 -6.61 -11.75 -8.28
C THR A 25 -5.11 -11.47 -8.05
N TYR A 26 -4.76 -10.24 -7.64
CA TYR A 26 -3.36 -9.81 -7.47
C TYR A 26 -2.88 -9.89 -6.02
N GLY A 27 -3.72 -9.51 -5.07
CA GLY A 27 -3.45 -9.60 -3.63
C GLY A 27 -4.17 -10.80 -3.04
N LYS A 28 -3.69 -12.01 -3.35
CA LYS A 28 -4.19 -13.23 -2.68
C LYS A 28 -4.17 -12.96 -1.18
N ASP A 29 -5.37 -12.96 -0.61
CA ASP A 29 -5.60 -12.85 0.83
C ASP A 29 -5.18 -11.51 1.47
N ILE A 30 -5.20 -10.40 0.72
CA ILE A 30 -4.94 -9.05 1.30
C ILE A 30 -5.86 -8.75 2.49
N ASP A 31 -7.08 -9.28 2.45
CA ASP A 31 -8.07 -9.17 3.53
C ASP A 31 -7.64 -9.92 4.80
N CYS A 32 -6.74 -10.91 4.70
CA CYS A 32 -6.24 -11.72 5.82
C CYS A 32 -4.85 -11.25 6.32
N TRP A 33 -4.27 -10.22 5.68
CA TRP A 33 -2.96 -9.71 6.05
C TRP A 33 -2.91 -9.16 7.49
N PRO A 34 -3.89 -8.38 7.97
CA PRO A 34 -3.87 -7.85 9.33
C PRO A 34 -3.74 -8.94 10.39
N GLU A 35 -4.47 -10.04 10.23
CA GLU A 35 -4.41 -11.21 11.12
C GLU A 35 -3.06 -11.92 11.03
N SER A 36 -2.48 -12.00 9.83
CA SER A 36 -1.17 -12.65 9.63
C SER A 36 -0.01 -11.91 10.31
N TRP A 37 -0.14 -10.59 10.49
CA TRP A 37 0.88 -9.76 11.16
C TRP A 37 0.67 -9.64 12.67
N ALA A 38 -0.52 -9.97 13.16
CA ALA A 38 -0.90 -9.71 14.53
C ALA A 38 -0.17 -10.63 15.52
N GLY A 39 0.60 -10.04 16.43
CA GLY A 39 1.06 -10.72 17.64
C GLY A 39 0.02 -10.65 18.76
N PHE A 40 -0.71 -9.53 18.82
CA PHE A 40 -1.83 -9.27 19.73
C PHE A 40 -3.07 -8.88 18.92
N PRO A 41 -3.95 -9.85 18.56
CA PRO A 41 -5.03 -9.62 17.61
C PRO A 41 -5.94 -8.42 17.93
N ASN A 42 -6.23 -8.19 19.21
CA ASN A 42 -7.08 -7.07 19.67
C ASN A 42 -6.45 -5.68 19.48
N LEU A 43 -5.13 -5.59 19.34
CA LEU A 43 -4.41 -4.33 19.20
C LEU A 43 -3.85 -4.14 17.80
N ASP A 44 -3.39 -5.22 17.19
CA ASP A 44 -2.63 -5.17 15.94
C ASP A 44 -3.54 -5.24 14.71
N VAL A 45 -4.61 -6.04 14.73
CA VAL A 45 -5.53 -6.16 13.59
C VAL A 45 -6.14 -4.81 13.20
N PRO A 46 -6.64 -3.97 14.13
CA PRO A 46 -7.17 -2.65 13.76
C PRO A 46 -6.11 -1.74 13.09
N VAL A 47 -4.84 -1.86 13.50
CA VAL A 47 -3.73 -1.12 12.88
C VAL A 47 -3.46 -1.68 11.47
N GLY A 48 -3.43 -3.00 11.33
CA GLY A 48 -3.24 -3.70 10.06
C GLY A 48 -4.33 -3.34 9.04
N GLU A 49 -5.60 -3.29 9.45
CA GLU A 49 -6.72 -2.89 8.57
C GLU A 49 -6.52 -1.49 7.99
N ARG A 50 -6.07 -0.53 8.82
CA ARG A 50 -5.78 0.84 8.35
C ARG A 50 -4.62 0.89 7.37
N ILE A 51 -3.60 0.05 7.56
CA ILE A 51 -2.47 -0.07 6.63
C ILE A 51 -2.94 -0.70 5.30
N VAL A 52 -3.70 -1.78 5.37
CA VAL A 52 -4.23 -2.52 4.21
C VAL A 52 -5.13 -1.63 3.35
N ALA A 53 -5.91 -0.73 3.94
CA ALA A 53 -6.71 0.24 3.20
C ALA A 53 -5.85 1.12 2.27
N GLU A 54 -4.71 1.62 2.76
CA GLU A 54 -3.77 2.43 1.97
C GLU A 54 -3.04 1.59 0.91
N PHE A 55 -2.60 0.37 1.27
CA PHE A 55 -1.97 -0.56 0.33
C PHE A 55 -2.92 -0.94 -0.82
N THR A 56 -4.20 -1.14 -0.50
CA THR A 56 -5.24 -1.40 -1.48
C THR A 56 -5.33 -0.28 -2.51
N LEU A 57 -5.41 0.99 -2.07
CA LEU A 57 -5.44 2.14 -2.97
C LEU A 57 -4.20 2.20 -3.88
N PHE A 58 -3.03 1.94 -3.31
CA PHE A 58 -1.79 1.92 -4.07
C PHE A 58 -1.73 0.79 -5.11
N LEU A 59 -2.14 -0.43 -4.75
CA LEU A 59 -2.19 -1.56 -5.69
C LEU A 59 -3.19 -1.30 -6.83
N LEU A 60 -4.33 -0.67 -6.57
CA LEU A 60 -5.30 -0.27 -7.59
C LEU A 60 -4.70 0.77 -8.57
N ALA A 61 -3.91 1.72 -8.06
CA ALA A 61 -3.19 2.68 -8.90
C ALA A 61 -2.17 1.97 -9.81
N LEU A 62 -1.40 1.01 -9.29
CA LEU A 62 -0.44 0.22 -10.07
C LEU A 62 -1.09 -0.61 -11.18
N ILE A 63 -2.29 -1.17 -10.92
CA ILE A 63 -3.08 -1.89 -11.92
C ILE A 63 -3.55 -0.92 -13.01
N SER A 64 -3.95 0.30 -12.63
CA SER A 64 -4.38 1.35 -13.55
C SER A 64 -3.25 1.85 -14.45
N GLU A 65 -2.01 1.87 -13.95
CA GLU A 65 -0.77 2.13 -14.72
C GLU A 65 -0.41 1.00 -15.73
N ARG A 66 -1.30 0.01 -15.96
CA ARG A 66 -1.10 -1.15 -16.88
C ARG A 66 0.14 -2.00 -16.56
N ARG A 67 0.50 -2.13 -15.28
CA ARG A 67 1.59 -3.03 -14.87
C ARG A 67 1.19 -4.49 -15.08
N THR A 68 2.20 -5.34 -15.31
CA THR A 68 1.97 -6.79 -15.44
C THR A 68 1.54 -7.39 -14.10
N GLN A 69 0.77 -8.48 -14.16
CA GLN A 69 0.38 -9.25 -12.97
C GLN A 69 1.57 -9.62 -12.09
N LYS A 70 2.66 -10.06 -12.72
CA LYS A 70 3.89 -10.45 -12.03
C LYS A 70 4.50 -9.28 -11.24
N THR A 71 4.45 -8.08 -11.79
CA THR A 71 4.95 -6.87 -11.12
C THR A 71 4.07 -6.50 -9.93
N VAL A 72 2.74 -6.50 -10.10
CA VAL A 72 1.82 -6.16 -9.00
C VAL A 72 1.94 -7.16 -7.86
N ASN A 73 2.02 -8.46 -8.15
CA ASN A 73 2.21 -9.49 -7.12
C ASN A 73 3.53 -9.28 -6.35
N LYS A 74 4.63 -8.99 -7.06
CA LYS A 74 5.91 -8.70 -6.42
C LYS A 74 5.85 -7.46 -5.51
N TYR A 75 5.09 -6.44 -5.89
CA TYR A 75 4.84 -5.28 -5.04
C TYR A 75 4.01 -5.68 -3.81
N ALA A 76 2.96 -6.48 -4.00
CA ALA A 76 2.14 -6.99 -2.90
C ALA A 76 2.98 -7.79 -1.88
N ASP A 77 3.91 -8.64 -2.34
CA ASP A 77 4.82 -9.39 -1.45
C ASP A 77 5.65 -8.44 -0.57
N TYR A 78 6.22 -7.38 -1.15
CA TYR A 78 6.99 -6.39 -0.38
C TYR A 78 6.12 -5.52 0.54
N LEU A 79 4.89 -5.20 0.13
CA LEU A 79 3.94 -4.50 1.00
C LEU A 79 3.53 -5.39 2.18
N TRP A 80 3.40 -6.69 1.97
CA TRP A 80 3.12 -7.63 3.05
C TRP A 80 4.24 -7.62 4.11
N VAL A 81 5.50 -7.64 3.66
CA VAL A 81 6.67 -7.49 4.53
C VAL A 81 6.65 -6.16 5.28
N LEU A 82 6.40 -5.05 4.57
CA LEU A 82 6.33 -3.71 5.15
C LEU A 82 5.26 -3.62 6.26
N GLY A 83 4.08 -4.18 6.02
CA GLY A 83 2.99 -4.20 7.00
C GLY A 83 3.41 -4.90 8.30
N GLY A 84 4.02 -6.09 8.20
CA GLY A 84 4.55 -6.81 9.35
C GLY A 84 5.64 -6.04 10.10
N GLU A 85 6.54 -5.36 9.38
CA GLU A 85 7.58 -4.53 9.99
C GLU A 85 7.00 -3.34 10.77
N ILE A 86 5.99 -2.66 10.21
CA ILE A 86 5.31 -1.54 10.87
C ILE A 86 4.56 -2.02 12.12
N ILE A 87 3.79 -3.12 12.03
CA ILE A 87 3.08 -3.68 13.19
C ILE A 87 4.06 -4.00 14.31
N ARG A 88 5.18 -4.66 14.00
CA ARG A 88 6.23 -4.96 14.99
C ARG A 88 6.78 -3.69 15.64
N ARG A 89 6.94 -2.59 14.89
CA ARG A 89 7.39 -1.30 15.44
C ARG A 89 6.37 -0.65 16.36
N THR A 90 5.07 -0.81 16.09
CA THR A 90 4.01 -0.29 16.98
C THR A 90 3.99 -0.98 18.35
N HIS A 91 4.62 -2.15 18.50
CA HIS A 91 4.80 -2.77 19.81
C HIS A 91 5.82 -2.03 20.69
N PHE A 92 6.80 -1.36 20.07
CA PHE A 92 7.80 -0.57 20.78
C PHE A 92 7.33 0.88 21.02
N GLU A 93 6.48 1.41 20.13
CA GLU A 93 5.89 2.75 20.26
C GLU A 93 4.36 2.64 20.21
N GLU A 94 3.74 2.37 21.37
CA GLU A 94 2.29 2.13 21.45
C GLU A 94 1.45 3.32 20.98
N ARG A 95 1.99 4.55 21.03
CA ARG A 95 1.28 5.75 20.55
C ARG A 95 0.98 5.68 19.06
N ASP A 96 1.78 4.95 18.30
CA ASP A 96 1.62 4.79 16.86
C ASP A 96 0.36 4.02 16.50
N ARG A 97 -0.15 3.18 17.41
CA ARG A 97 -1.43 2.48 17.23
C ARG A 97 -2.62 3.43 17.09
N ARG A 98 -2.48 4.70 17.49
CA ARG A 98 -3.54 5.72 17.38
C ARG A 98 -3.48 6.48 16.05
N LEU A 99 -2.41 6.32 15.28
CA LEU A 99 -2.26 6.99 13.99
C LEU A 99 -3.22 6.39 12.94
N SER A 100 -3.64 7.23 12.00
CA SER A 100 -4.30 6.76 10.77
C SER A 100 -3.31 5.95 9.92
N GLY A 101 -3.82 5.11 9.02
CA GLY A 101 -2.97 4.28 8.14
C GLY A 101 -1.95 5.12 7.38
N ARG A 102 -2.41 6.20 6.73
CA ARG A 102 -1.53 7.15 6.03
C ARG A 102 -0.48 7.80 6.92
N ALA A 103 -0.86 8.30 8.10
CA ALA A 103 0.08 8.95 9.01
C ALA A 103 1.13 7.96 9.55
N LEU A 104 0.71 6.72 9.82
CA LEU A 104 1.58 5.64 10.25
C LEU A 104 2.58 5.26 9.15
N LEU A 105 2.11 5.09 7.92
CA LEU A 105 2.95 4.81 6.76
C LEU A 105 3.96 5.93 6.52
N LEU A 106 3.53 7.20 6.54
CA LEU A 106 4.41 8.36 6.36
C LEU A 106 5.41 8.55 7.51
N LYS A 107 5.17 7.97 8.69
CA LYS A 107 6.14 7.96 9.80
C LYS A 107 7.33 7.04 9.51
N TYR A 108 7.09 5.89 8.88
CA TYR A 108 8.11 4.86 8.64
C TYR A 108 8.66 4.84 7.21
N LEU A 109 7.97 5.44 6.26
CA LEU A 109 8.40 5.55 4.87
C LEU A 109 9.05 6.89 4.59
N HIS A 110 10.00 6.89 3.66
CA HIS A 110 10.68 8.09 3.20
C HIS A 110 11.06 7.99 1.72
N ALA A 111 11.54 9.10 1.14
CA ALA A 111 11.83 9.19 -0.30
C ALA A 111 12.85 8.15 -0.82
N GLN A 112 13.69 7.58 0.05
CA GLN A 112 14.73 6.61 -0.33
C GLN A 112 14.36 5.14 -0.03
N GLY A 113 13.21 4.87 0.60
CA GLY A 113 12.95 3.53 1.14
C GLY A 113 12.01 3.48 2.33
N GLY A 114 12.14 2.43 3.12
CA GLY A 114 11.29 2.17 4.28
C GLY A 114 12.05 1.61 5.48
N PRO A 115 11.32 1.04 6.46
CA PRO A 115 11.95 0.40 7.59
C PRO A 115 12.73 -0.84 7.14
N LEU A 116 13.92 -1.04 7.73
CA LEU A 116 14.82 -2.15 7.41
C LEU A 116 14.09 -3.51 7.46
N TRP A 117 14.02 -4.20 6.33
CA TRP A 117 13.63 -5.61 6.25
C TRP A 117 14.79 -6.53 6.68
N ASN A 118 14.75 -7.00 7.93
CA ASN A 118 15.81 -7.83 8.52
C ASN A 118 15.97 -9.22 7.87
N ASP A 119 14.90 -9.79 7.30
CA ASP A 119 14.94 -11.13 6.70
C ASP A 119 15.31 -11.12 5.20
N ALA A 120 15.66 -9.95 4.65
CA ALA A 120 16.13 -9.86 3.27
C ALA A 120 17.40 -10.70 3.09
N ARG A 121 17.39 -11.62 2.12
CA ARG A 121 18.51 -12.56 1.92
C ARG A 121 19.72 -11.90 1.26
N TYR A 122 19.48 -10.86 0.48
CA TYR A 122 20.50 -10.18 -0.32
C TYR A 122 20.21 -8.67 -0.38
N GLU A 123 21.27 -7.89 -0.55
CA GLU A 123 21.20 -6.43 -0.72
C GLU A 123 20.25 -6.02 -1.85
N ARG A 124 20.34 -6.66 -3.02
CA ARG A 124 19.44 -6.39 -4.17
C ARG A 124 17.96 -6.65 -3.89
N GLU A 125 17.65 -7.58 -3.00
CA GLU A 125 16.26 -7.83 -2.59
C GLU A 125 15.77 -6.71 -1.68
N HIS A 126 16.64 -6.23 -0.80
CA HIS A 126 16.37 -5.07 0.05
C HIS A 126 16.22 -3.78 -0.76
N GLU A 127 17.10 -3.54 -1.74
CA GLU A 127 17.00 -2.40 -2.67
C GLU A 127 15.65 -2.40 -3.43
N ALA A 128 15.17 -3.57 -3.85
CA ALA A 128 13.87 -3.70 -4.49
C ALA A 128 12.72 -3.39 -3.53
N TYR A 129 12.83 -3.83 -2.28
CA TYR A 129 11.89 -3.49 -1.21
C TYR A 129 11.88 -1.97 -0.93
N ASP A 130 13.05 -1.34 -0.83
CA ASP A 130 13.18 0.11 -0.63
C ASP A 130 12.59 0.89 -1.82
N ALA A 131 12.81 0.43 -3.05
CA ALA A 131 12.21 1.05 -4.22
C ALA A 131 10.66 1.02 -4.17
N VAL A 132 10.06 -0.07 -3.66
CA VAL A 132 8.60 -0.14 -3.45
C VAL A 132 8.16 0.79 -2.33
N CYS A 133 8.89 0.85 -1.22
CA CYS A 133 8.63 1.77 -0.11
C CYS A 133 8.68 3.24 -0.56
N ALA A 134 9.69 3.62 -1.34
CA ALA A 134 9.84 4.95 -1.91
C ALA A 134 8.69 5.29 -2.88
N ARG A 135 8.28 4.33 -3.72
CA ARG A 135 7.14 4.51 -4.64
C ARG A 135 5.83 4.70 -3.87
N LEU A 136 5.61 3.95 -2.80
CA LEU A 136 4.45 4.12 -1.92
C LEU A 136 4.50 5.48 -1.22
N TYR A 137 5.67 5.92 -0.73
CA TYR A 137 5.83 7.25 -0.16
C TYR A 137 5.45 8.35 -1.15
N GLN A 138 5.90 8.25 -2.41
CA GLN A 138 5.51 9.18 -3.48
C GLN A 138 3.99 9.18 -3.72
N PHE A 139 3.37 8.00 -3.75
CA PHE A 139 1.90 7.88 -3.84
C PHE A 139 1.19 8.61 -2.69
N LEU A 140 1.63 8.36 -1.44
CA LEU A 140 1.03 8.95 -0.24
C LEU A 140 1.30 10.44 -0.07
N THR A 141 2.27 11.00 -0.77
CA THR A 141 2.59 12.44 -0.77
C THR A 141 1.99 13.18 -1.95
N GLY A 142 1.25 12.49 -2.83
CA GLY A 142 0.60 13.08 -4.00
C GLY A 142 1.52 13.25 -5.21
N GLY A 143 2.68 12.58 -5.23
CA GLY A 143 3.59 12.58 -6.38
C GLY A 143 3.17 11.65 -7.52
N ILE A 144 2.11 10.85 -7.34
CA ILE A 144 1.51 10.00 -8.35
C ILE A 144 0.04 10.42 -8.47
N GLU A 145 -0.27 11.31 -9.42
CA GLU A 145 -1.67 11.58 -9.77
C GLU A 145 -2.26 10.34 -10.47
N PRO A 146 -3.54 10.01 -10.17
CA PRO A 146 -4.23 8.86 -10.75
C PRO A 146 -4.55 9.02 -12.25
#